data_AF-A0A0S7Z267-F1
#
_entry.id   AF-A0A0S7Z267-F1
#
_cell.length_a   1.000
_cell.length_b   1.000
_cell.length_c   1.000
_cell.angle_alpha   90.00
_cell.angle_beta   90.00
_cell.angle_gamma   90.00
#
_symmetry.space_group_name_H-M   'P 1'
#
loop_
_entity.id
_entity.type
_entity.pdbx_description
1 polymer ?
#
loop_
_entity_poly.entity_id
_entity_poly.type
_entity_poly.pdbx_seq_one_letter_code
_entity_poly.pdbx_strand_id
1 'polypeptide(L)' 'GQGFLNVPTYAGLSLELGNVWDDRSDIGFGAARLNGSLFLGLDTPLGPVYLAVGVDEGGGSSLYLLLGRLR' A
#
# COMPACT_ATOMS: atom_id res chain seq x y z
N GLY A 1 -7.01 -4.12 -20.26
CA GLY A 1 -6.94 -5.44 -20.93
C GLY A 1 -7.71 -6.44 -20.10
N GLN A 2 -8.39 -7.41 -20.72
CA GLN A 2 -9.09 -8.47 -19.98
C GLN A 2 -8.07 -9.22 -19.11
N GLY A 3 -8.09 -8.97 -17.80
CA GLY A 3 -7.23 -9.63 -16.83
C GLY A 3 -7.71 -11.06 -16.57
N PHE A 4 -6.81 -11.90 -16.06
CA PHE A 4 -7.01 -13.34 -15.76
C PHE A 4 -8.27 -13.66 -14.93
N LEU A 5 -8.83 -12.67 -14.23
CA LEU A 5 -9.99 -12.81 -13.34
C LEU A 5 -11.30 -12.26 -13.95
N ASN A 6 -11.30 -11.79 -15.20
CA ASN A 6 -12.45 -11.18 -15.87
C ASN A 6 -13.16 -10.06 -15.05
N VAL A 7 -12.38 -9.38 -14.22
CA VAL A 7 -12.81 -8.24 -13.40
C VAL A 7 -11.89 -7.04 -13.69
N PRO A 8 -12.41 -5.80 -13.64
CA PRO A 8 -11.56 -4.62 -13.66
C PRO A 8 -10.50 -4.74 -12.56
N THR A 9 -9.24 -4.67 -12.97
CA THR A 9 -8.09 -4.84 -12.09
C THR A 9 -7.17 -3.64 -12.24
N TYR A 10 -6.69 -3.15 -11.11
CA TYR A 10 -5.76 -2.04 -11.03
C TYR A 10 -4.52 -2.52 -10.28
N ALA A 11 -3.35 -2.10 -10.73
CA ALA A 11 -2.10 -2.34 -10.03
C ALA A 11 -1.44 -0.99 -9.77
N GLY A 12 -0.73 -0.88 -8.64
CA GLY A 12 0.05 0.30 -8.34
C GLY A 12 1.18 0.00 -7.38
N LEU A 13 1.99 1.02 -7.16
CA LEU A 13 3.13 1.00 -6.27
C LEU A 13 3.17 2.30 -5.48
N SER A 14 3.74 2.26 -4.26
CA SER A 14 4.04 3.44 -3.47
C SER A 14 5.50 3.43 -3.02
N LEU A 15 6.05 4.62 -2.84
CA LEU A 15 7.31 4.86 -2.15
C LEU A 15 7.07 6.02 -1.19
N GLU A 16 7.48 5.84 0.06
CA GLU A 16 7.21 6.77 1.15
C GLU A 16 8.51 7.03 1.91
N LEU A 17 8.88 8.30 2.10
CA LEU A 17 10.04 8.70 2.87
C LEU A 17 9.59 9.67 3.98
N GLY A 18 9.66 9.24 5.23
CA GLY A 18 9.21 10.05 6.35
C GLY A 18 9.32 9.36 7.70
N ASN A 19 8.99 10.07 8.77
CA ASN A 19 8.93 9.53 10.12
C ASN A 19 7.88 10.33 10.93
N VAL A 20 7.74 10.02 12.21
CA VAL A 20 6.99 10.81 13.19
C VAL A 20 7.97 11.50 14.13
N TRP A 21 7.67 12.74 14.51
CA TRP A 21 8.53 13.59 15.34
C TRP A 21 7.69 14.35 16.36
N ASP A 22 8.22 14.51 17.57
CA ASP A 22 7.57 15.26 18.64
C ASP A 22 7.77 16.78 18.46
N ASP A 23 8.98 17.20 18.10
CA ASP A 23 9.33 18.60 17.89
C ASP A 23 9.61 18.91 16.41
N ARG A 24 9.21 20.10 15.96
CA ARG A 24 9.45 20.56 14.58
C ARG A 24 10.93 20.67 14.23
N SER A 25 11.79 20.91 15.22
CA SER A 25 13.24 20.97 15.05
C SER A 25 13.85 19.64 14.63
N ASP A 26 13.15 18.52 14.89
CA ASP A 26 13.67 17.18 14.66
C ASP A 26 13.31 16.65 13.27
N ILE A 27 12.43 17.36 12.55
CA ILE A 27 12.02 17.01 11.19
C ILE A 27 13.24 17.06 10.27
N GLY A 28 13.60 15.91 9.70
CA GLY A 28 14.71 15.83 8.77
C GLY A 28 14.88 14.46 8.14
N PHE A 29 15.65 14.40 7.06
CA PHE A 29 15.91 13.16 6.32
C PHE A 29 16.81 12.18 7.06
N GLY A 30 17.63 12.64 8.01
CA GLY A 30 18.56 11.77 8.73
C GLY A 30 17.90 10.68 9.57
N ALA A 31 16.66 10.92 10.02
CA ALA A 31 15.84 9.95 10.74
C ALA A 31 14.59 9.54 9.96
N ALA A 32 14.48 9.90 8.67
CA ALA A 32 13.36 9.49 7.84
C ALA A 32 13.46 7.99 7.51
N ARG A 33 12.31 7.31 7.47
CA ARG A 33 12.19 5.91 7.06
C ARG A 33 11.74 5.83 5.62
N LEU A 34 12.46 5.07 4.79
CA LEU A 34 12.02 4.72 3.44
C LEU A 34 11.20 3.43 3.46
N ASN A 35 9.98 3.49 2.92
CA ASN A 35 9.09 2.35 2.76
C ASN A 35 8.61 2.26 1.31
N GLY A 36 8.19 1.07 0.89
CA GLY A 36 7.61 0.83 -0.42
C GLY A 36 6.50 -0.21 -0.38
N SER A 37 5.55 -0.11 -1.30
CA SER A 37 4.50 -1.11 -1.43
C SER A 37 4.11 -1.38 -2.88
N LEU A 38 3.54 -2.56 -3.10
CA LEU A 38 2.83 -2.94 -4.33
C LEU A 38 1.40 -3.29 -3.95
N PHE A 39 0.43 -2.85 -4.75
CA PHE A 39 -0.98 -3.13 -4.50
C PHE A 39 -1.73 -3.52 -5.76
N LEU A 40 -2.75 -4.35 -5.57
CA LEU A 40 -3.69 -4.82 -6.57
C LEU A 40 -5.12 -4.56 -6.08
N GLY A 41 -5.89 -3.82 -6.86
CA GLY A 41 -7.32 -3.60 -6.65
C GLY A 41 -8.14 -4.42 -7.65
N LEU A 42 -9.17 -5.12 -7.17
CA LEU A 42 -10.06 -5.95 -7.97
C LEU A 42 -11.50 -5.55 -7.71
N ASP A 43 -12.22 -5.16 -8.76
CA ASP A 43 -13.66 -4.90 -8.66
C ASP A 43 -14.43 -6.21 -8.79
N THR A 44 -14.77 -6.83 -7.66
CA THR A 44 -15.52 -8.09 -7.65
C THR A 44 -17.04 -7.85 -7.58
N PRO A 45 -17.88 -8.84 -7.93
CA PRO A 45 -19.33 -8.73 -7.77
C PRO A 45 -19.77 -8.45 -6.33
N LEU A 46 -19.02 -8.94 -5.34
CA LEU A 46 -19.30 -8.75 -3.92
C LEU A 46 -18.83 -7.39 -3.39
N GLY A 47 -18.06 -6.62 -4.17
CA GLY A 47 -17.45 -5.37 -3.76
C GLY A 47 -15.96 -5.29 -4.12
N PRO A 48 -15.33 -4.11 -4.01
CA PRO A 48 -13.92 -3.96 -4.34
C PRO A 48 -13.04 -4.67 -3.31
N VAL A 49 -12.01 -5.37 -3.77
CA VAL A 49 -11.00 -6.04 -2.94
C VAL A 49 -9.64 -5.44 -3.24
N TYR A 50 -8.88 -5.09 -2.21
CA TYR A 50 -7.53 -4.57 -2.36
C TYR A 50 -6.55 -5.46 -1.61
N LEU A 51 -5.50 -5.89 -2.29
CA LEU A 51 -4.38 -6.64 -1.74
C LEU A 51 -3.11 -5.82 -1.89
N ALA A 52 -2.31 -5.70 -0.85
CA ALA A 52 -1.02 -5.01 -0.94
C ALA A 52 0.05 -5.72 -0.13
N VAL A 53 1.29 -5.64 -0.61
CA VAL A 53 2.49 -6.04 0.12
C VAL A 53 3.39 -4.83 0.31
N GLY A 54 3.91 -4.66 1.52
CA GLY A 54 4.78 -3.54 1.88
C GLY A 54 6.11 -4.03 2.43
N VAL A 55 7.15 -3.24 2.21
CA VAL A 55 8.50 -3.42 2.77
C VAL A 55 8.99 -2.10 3.36
N ASP A 56 9.76 -2.18 4.43
CA ASP A 56 10.45 -1.04 5.04
C ASP A 56 11.97 -1.16 4.92
N GLU A 57 12.68 -0.03 5.05
CA GLU A 57 14.14 0.03 5.02
C GLU A 57 14.84 -0.80 6.12
N GLY A 58 14.12 -1.15 7.19
CA GLY A 58 14.60 -2.00 8.27
C GLY A 58 14.47 -3.50 7.99
N GLY A 59 13.93 -3.88 6.84
CA GLY A 59 13.71 -5.27 6.44
C GLY A 59 12.38 -5.86 6.94
N GLY A 60 11.49 -5.06 7.52
CA GLY A 60 10.14 -5.48 7.84
C GLY A 60 9.28 -5.62 6.59
N SER A 61 8.24 -6.45 6.70
CA SER A 61 7.27 -6.68 5.63
C SER A 61 5.86 -6.74 6.18
N SER A 62 4.90 -6.37 5.33
CA SER A 62 3.48 -6.32 5.68
C SER A 62 2.60 -6.81 4.54
N LEU A 63 1.46 -7.38 4.88
CA LEU A 63 0.42 -7.83 3.96
C LEU A 63 -0.90 -7.16 4.35
N TYR A 64 -1.57 -6.53 3.39
CA TYR A 64 -2.82 -5.82 3.60
C TYR A 64 -3.92 -6.46 2.75
N LEU A 65 -5.09 -6.63 3.36
CA LEU A 65 -6.33 -6.99 2.68
C LEU A 65 -7.40 -5.99 3.08
N LEU A 66 -7.93 -5.26 2.11
CA LEU A 66 -9.09 -4.39 2.27
C LEU A 66 -10.28 -4.98 1.52
N LEU A 67 -11.38 -5.19 2.23
CA LEU A 67 -12.65 -5.62 1.67
C LEU A 67 -13.60 -4.43 1.68
N GLY A 68 -14.00 -4.00 0.49
CA GLY A 68 -15.01 -2.97 0.31
C GLY A 68 -16.39 -3.43 0.77
N ARG A 69 -17.29 -2.48 0.92
CA ARG A 69 -18.66 -2.77 1.36
C ARG A 69 -19.37 -3.69 0.37
N LEU A 70 -20.02 -4.72 0.91
CA LEU A 70 -20.95 -5.59 0.18
C LEU A 70 -22.10 -4.76 -0.38
N ARG A 71 -22.38 -4.93 -1.69
CA ARG A 71 -23.57 -4.35 -2.32
C ARG A 71 -24.82 -5.13 -1.97
#